data_AF-A0A940D1T0-F1
#
_entry.id   AF-A0A940D1T0-F1
#
_cell.length_a   1.000
_cell.length_b   1.000
_cell.length_c   1.000
_cell.angle_alpha   90.00
_cell.angle_beta   90.00
_cell.angle_gamma   90.00
#
_symmetry.space_group_name_H-M   'P 1'
#
loop_
_entity.id
_entity.type
_entity.pdbx_description
1 polymer ?
#
loop_
_entity_poly.entity_id
_entity_poly.type
_entity_poly.pdbx_seq_one_letter_code
_entity_poly.pdbx_strand_id
1 'polypeptide(L)'
;MKYLRWFLGLIFVGCFLYFNFFIYQGDIIFKLINVILFSALFVLFRVIFGPSPADRIVAVDILGILIIGMLALIGLYYDKSFFMDVGLIWALLSFIASLAFAKILEGRQLDD
;
A
#
# COMPACT_ATOMS: atom_id res chain seq x y z
N MET A 1 28.06 1.82 -5.96
CA MET A 1 27.00 0.79 -6.09
C MET A 1 25.61 1.22 -5.57
N LYS A 2 25.47 2.01 -4.49
CA LYS A 2 24.14 2.50 -4.02
C LYS A 2 23.40 3.36 -5.05
N TYR A 3 24.08 4.31 -5.71
CA TYR A 3 23.47 5.16 -6.75
C TYR A 3 22.93 4.37 -7.95
N LEU A 4 23.64 3.32 -8.35
CA LEU A 4 23.23 2.47 -9.49
C LEU A 4 21.92 1.72 -9.19
N ARG A 5 21.74 1.21 -7.96
CA ARG A 5 20.50 0.53 -7.54
C ARG A 5 19.30 1.46 -7.51
N TRP A 6 19.48 2.70 -7.06
CA TRP A 6 18.43 3.71 -7.06
C TRP A 6 18.02 4.11 -8.48
N PHE A 7 18.99 4.31 -9.36
CA PHE A 7 18.74 4.65 -10.76
C PHE A 7 17.97 3.52 -11.49
N LEU A 8 18.36 2.27 -11.26
CA LEU A 8 17.70 1.10 -11.85
C LEU A 8 16.25 0.96 -11.38
N GLY A 9 15.99 1.17 -10.08
CA GLY A 9 14.64 1.14 -9.52
C GLY A 9 13.75 2.24 -10.10
N LEU A 10 14.29 3.45 -10.25
CA LEU A 10 13.54 4.59 -10.79
C LEU A 10 13.20 4.38 -12.28
N ILE A 11 14.13 3.83 -13.06
CA ILE A 11 13.88 3.42 -14.45
C ILE A 11 12.78 2.36 -14.51
N PHE A 12 12.83 1.34 -13.65
CA PHE A 12 11.84 0.26 -13.65
C PHE A 12 10.44 0.78 -13.32
N VAL A 13 10.31 1.61 -12.28
CA VAL A 13 9.03 2.23 -11.90
C VAL A 13 8.54 3.19 -13.01
N GLY A 14 9.44 4.00 -13.57
CA GLY A 14 9.11 4.90 -14.68
C GLY A 14 8.64 4.16 -15.92
N CYS A 15 9.28 3.03 -16.27
CA CYS A 15 8.89 2.19 -17.39
C CYS A 15 7.50 1.57 -17.19
N PHE A 16 7.20 1.07 -15.97
CA PHE A 16 5.88 0.55 -15.63
C PHE A 16 4.81 1.63 -15.77
N LEU A 17 5.04 2.82 -15.20
CA LEU A 17 4.09 3.94 -15.29
C LEU A 17 3.88 4.40 -16.73
N TYR A 18 4.95 4.50 -17.52
CA TYR A 18 4.86 4.87 -18.93
C TYR A 18 4.00 3.86 -19.71
N PHE A 19 4.28 2.57 -19.52
CA PHE A 19 3.51 1.51 -20.16
C PHE A 19 2.03 1.53 -19.75
N ASN A 20 1.76 1.74 -18.45
CA ASN A 20 0.40 1.75 -17.93
C ASN A 20 -0.43 2.97 -18.38
N PHE A 21 0.15 4.17 -18.41
CA PHE A 21 -0.59 5.37 -18.74
C PHE A 21 -0.66 5.66 -20.24
N PHE A 22 0.45 5.46 -20.98
CA PHE A 22 0.57 5.87 -22.38
C PHE A 22 0.33 4.74 -23.37
N ILE A 23 0.79 3.52 -23.09
CA ILE A 23 0.66 2.39 -24.03
C ILE A 23 -0.65 1.64 -23.82
N TYR A 24 -1.00 1.36 -22.57
CA TYR A 24 -2.20 0.60 -22.25
C TYR A 24 -3.47 1.44 -22.51
N GLN A 25 -4.24 1.03 -23.52
CA GLN A 25 -5.52 1.63 -23.89
C GLN A 25 -6.67 1.05 -23.04
N GLY A 26 -6.65 1.30 -21.74
CA GLY A 26 -7.75 0.96 -20.83
C GLY A 26 -8.33 2.17 -20.12
N ASP A 27 -9.48 1.98 -19.47
CA ASP A 27 -10.11 3.03 -18.68
C ASP A 27 -9.22 3.48 -17.52
N ILE A 28 -9.43 4.72 -17.07
CA ILE A 28 -8.63 5.32 -16.01
C ILE A 28 -8.68 4.50 -14.71
N ILE A 29 -9.81 3.86 -14.40
CA ILE A 29 -9.98 3.04 -13.20
C ILE A 29 -9.03 1.82 -13.24
N PHE A 30 -8.95 1.12 -14.38
CA PHE A 30 -8.04 -0.01 -14.53
C PHE A 30 -6.57 0.41 -14.46
N LYS A 31 -6.23 1.61 -14.95
CA LYS A 31 -4.87 2.18 -14.80
C LYS A 31 -4.53 2.37 -13.32
N LEU A 32 -5.43 2.97 -12.54
CA LEU A 32 -5.22 3.19 -11.11
C LEU A 32 -5.10 1.88 -10.32
N ILE A 33 -5.94 0.88 -10.62
CA ILE A 33 -5.85 -0.45 -10.01
C ILE A 33 -4.48 -1.09 -10.27
N ASN A 34 -3.97 -1.02 -11.49
CA ASN A 34 -2.66 -1.56 -11.84
C ASN A 34 -1.52 -0.89 -11.04
N VAL A 35 -1.60 0.42 -10.80
CA VAL A 35 -0.62 1.14 -9.98
C VAL A 35 -0.66 0.67 -8.52
N ILE A 36 -1.87 0.46 -7.96
CA ILE A 36 -2.03 -0.07 -6.60
C ILE A 36 -1.45 -1.49 -6.49
N LEU A 37 -1.77 -2.37 -7.44
CA LEU A 37 -1.25 -3.74 -7.47
C LEU A 37 0.28 -3.77 -7.57
N PHE A 38 0.84 -2.96 -8.46
CA PHE A 38 2.29 -2.85 -8.59
C PHE A 38 2.95 -2.33 -7.31
N SER A 39 2.35 -1.33 -6.66
CA SER A 39 2.81 -0.81 -5.38
C SER A 39 2.75 -1.87 -4.28
N ALA A 40 1.66 -2.66 -4.23
CA ALA A 40 1.49 -3.73 -3.25
C ALA A 40 2.61 -4.79 -3.34
N LEU A 41 3.14 -5.08 -4.54
CA LEU A 41 4.28 -5.99 -4.70
C LEU A 41 5.54 -5.48 -3.98
N PHE A 42 5.85 -4.18 -4.08
CA PHE A 42 6.98 -3.59 -3.36
C PHE A 42 6.79 -3.60 -1.85
N VAL A 43 5.56 -3.34 -1.41
CA VAL A 43 5.25 -3.34 0.02
C VAL A 43 5.33 -4.75 0.58
N LEU A 44 4.78 -5.76 -0.10
CA LEU A 44 4.93 -7.18 0.28
C LEU A 44 6.41 -7.60 0.35
N PHE A 45 7.22 -7.18 -0.62
CA PHE A 45 8.66 -7.39 -0.55
C PHE A 45 9.28 -6.77 0.71
N ARG A 46 8.86 -5.56 1.11
CA ARG A 46 9.32 -4.89 2.35
C ARG A 46 8.83 -5.59 3.62
N VAL A 47 7.61 -6.12 3.63
CA VAL A 47 7.08 -6.90 4.78
C VAL A 47 7.93 -8.14 5.04
N ILE A 48 8.34 -8.86 3.99
CA ILE A 48 9.11 -10.10 4.11
C ILE A 48 10.59 -9.82 4.41
N PHE A 49 11.21 -8.94 3.63
CA PHE A 49 12.66 -8.69 3.66
C PHE A 49 13.05 -7.43 4.47
N GLY A 50 12.13 -6.87 5.25
CA GLY A 50 12.40 -5.70 6.09
C GLY A 50 13.48 -6.00 7.14
N PRO A 51 14.49 -5.13 7.31
CA PRO A 51 15.63 -5.39 8.20
C PRO A 51 15.26 -5.23 9.68
N SER A 52 14.38 -4.27 10.01
CA SER A 52 13.86 -4.06 11.37
C SER A 52 12.42 -4.58 11.50
N PRO A 53 12.00 -5.10 12.66
CA PRO A 53 10.58 -5.36 12.94
C PRO A 53 9.70 -4.13 12.70
N ALA A 54 10.18 -2.93 13.05
CA ALA A 54 9.46 -1.68 12.82
C ALA A 54 9.26 -1.40 11.32
N ASP A 55 10.26 -1.67 10.47
CA ASP A 55 10.13 -1.52 9.01
C ASP A 55 9.02 -2.42 8.43
N ARG A 56 8.88 -3.63 8.98
CA ARG A 56 7.87 -4.59 8.53
C ARG A 56 6.46 -4.16 8.95
N ILE A 57 6.32 -3.66 10.18
CA ILE A 57 5.04 -3.16 10.70
C ILE A 57 4.56 -1.96 9.88
N VAL A 58 5.44 -0.99 9.61
CA VAL A 58 5.09 0.17 8.77
C VAL A 58 4.71 -0.28 7.35
N ALA A 59 5.38 -1.28 6.79
CA ALA A 59 4.99 -1.83 5.50
C ALA A 59 3.59 -2.46 5.53
N VAL A 60 3.22 -3.16 6.60
CA VAL A 60 1.85 -3.70 6.77
C VAL A 60 0.81 -2.58 6.84
N ASP A 61 1.10 -1.48 7.55
CA ASP A 61 0.19 -0.33 7.60
C ASP A 61 -0.01 0.31 6.21
N ILE A 62 1.07 0.44 5.43
CA ILE A 62 0.99 0.91 4.04
C ILE A 62 0.14 -0.05 3.17
N LEU A 63 0.20 -1.37 3.37
CA LEU A 63 -0.72 -2.30 2.70
C LEU A 63 -2.18 -1.99 3.05
N GLY A 64 -2.47 -1.63 4.30
CA GLY A 64 -3.80 -1.23 4.71
C GLY A 64 -4.32 -0.02 3.92
N ILE A 65 -3.47 0.99 3.71
CA ILE A 65 -3.80 2.16 2.89
C ILE A 65 -4.06 1.78 1.43
N LEU A 66 -3.27 0.86 0.87
CA LEU A 66 -3.49 0.36 -0.50
C LEU A 66 -4.83 -0.39 -0.64
N ILE A 67 -5.24 -1.16 0.37
CA ILE A 67 -6.54 -1.84 0.41
C ILE A 67 -7.68 -0.80 0.41
N ILE A 68 -7.57 0.25 1.24
CA ILE A 68 -8.58 1.33 1.27
C ILE A 68 -8.68 2.02 -0.09
N GLY A 69 -7.55 2.32 -0.72
CA GLY A 69 -7.51 2.87 -2.08
C GLY A 69 -8.18 1.95 -3.11
N MET A 70 -7.95 0.63 -3.01
CA MET A 70 -8.59 -0.36 -3.86
C MET A 70 -10.11 -0.40 -3.66
N LEU A 71 -10.58 -0.39 -2.40
CA LEU A 71 -12.00 -0.36 -2.06
C LEU A 71 -12.68 0.91 -2.60
N ALA A 72 -12.02 2.07 -2.52
CA ALA A 72 -12.54 3.32 -3.09
C ALA A 72 -12.72 3.22 -4.62
N LEU A 73 -11.75 2.66 -5.34
CA LEU A 73 -11.85 2.47 -6.79
C LEU A 73 -12.95 1.47 -7.17
N ILE A 74 -13.08 0.37 -6.43
CA ILE A 74 -14.15 -0.62 -6.61
C ILE A 74 -15.53 0.03 -6.34
N GLY A 75 -15.64 0.84 -5.28
CA GLY A 75 -16.86 1.58 -4.96
C GLY A 75 -17.29 2.53 -6.05
N LEU A 76 -16.33 3.24 -6.66
CA LEU A 76 -16.58 4.09 -7.84
C LEU A 76 -17.00 3.27 -9.06
N TYR A 77 -16.41 2.11 -9.30
CA TYR A 77 -16.74 1.27 -10.46
C TYR A 77 -18.15 0.67 -10.37
N TYR A 78 -18.56 0.21 -9.19
CA TYR A 78 -19.89 -0.39 -8.97
C TYR A 78 -20.97 0.61 -8.54
N ASP A 79 -20.61 1.88 -8.36
CA ASP A 79 -21.49 2.94 -7.83
C ASP A 79 -22.18 2.53 -6.52
N LYS A 80 -21.39 1.97 -5.60
CA LYS A 80 -21.85 1.51 -4.28
C LYS A 80 -21.03 2.18 -3.19
N SER A 81 -21.69 3.02 -2.39
CA SER A 81 -21.07 3.69 -1.24
C SER A 81 -20.62 2.72 -0.14
N PHE A 82 -21.21 1.52 -0.07
CA PHE A 82 -20.86 0.49 0.92
C PHE A 82 -19.36 0.18 1.00
N PHE A 83 -18.63 0.22 -0.12
CA PHE A 83 -17.19 -0.03 -0.12
C PHE A 83 -16.39 1.05 0.63
N MET A 84 -16.90 2.28 0.67
CA MET A 84 -16.30 3.37 1.46
C MET A 84 -16.49 3.13 2.96
N ASP A 85 -17.64 2.60 3.38
CA ASP A 85 -17.90 2.27 4.79
C ASP A 85 -16.92 1.19 5.27
N VAL A 86 -16.70 0.16 4.45
CA VAL A 86 -15.68 -0.88 4.71
C VAL A 86 -14.27 -0.27 4.76
N GLY A 87 -13.96 0.65 3.85
CA GLY A 87 -12.69 1.37 3.82
C GLY A 87 -12.44 2.22 5.07
N LEU A 88 -13.47 2.89 5.59
CA LEU A 88 -13.39 3.68 6.83
C LEU A 88 -13.12 2.80 8.04
N ILE A 89 -13.80 1.65 8.15
CA ILE A 89 -13.55 0.67 9.21
C ILE A 89 -12.12 0.15 9.11
N TRP A 90 -11.64 -0.15 7.89
CA TRP A 90 -10.27 -0.60 7.67
C TRP A 90 -9.23 0.46 8.04
N ALA A 91 -9.50 1.74 7.77
CA ALA A 91 -8.63 2.86 8.15
C ALA A 91 -8.48 2.94 9.67
N LEU A 92 -9.59 2.86 10.40
CA LEU A 92 -9.57 2.86 11.86
C LEU A 92 -8.83 1.63 12.42
N LEU A 93 -9.06 0.46 11.84
CA LEU A 93 -8.40 -0.78 12.25
C LEU A 93 -6.88 -0.71 12.03
N SER A 94 -6.43 -0.22 10.87
CA SER A 94 -5.00 -0.06 10.56
C SER A 94 -4.34 0.93 11.53
N PHE A 95 -5.01 2.03 11.83
CA PHE A 95 -4.52 3.00 12.80
C PHE A 95 -4.37 2.43 14.21
N ILE A 96 -5.37 1.70 14.70
CA ILE A 96 -5.33 1.02 16.01
C ILE A 96 -4.22 -0.04 16.03
N ALA A 97 -4.08 -0.84 14.97
CA ALA A 97 -3.03 -1.83 14.85
C ALA A 97 -1.64 -1.18 14.92
N SER A 98 -1.43 -0.07 14.19
CA SER A 98 -0.18 0.68 14.21
C SER A 98 0.16 1.25 15.59
N LEU A 99 -0.81 1.76 16.34
CA LEU A 99 -0.62 2.20 17.73
C LEU A 99 -0.27 1.02 18.66
N ALA A 100 -0.97 -0.10 18.55
CA ALA A 100 -0.70 -1.30 19.34
C ALA A 100 0.73 -1.82 19.09
N PHE A 101 1.16 -1.86 17.82
CA PHE A 101 2.52 -2.25 17.48
C PHE A 101 3.57 -1.27 17.98
N ALA A 102 3.31 0.04 17.94
CA ALA A 102 4.21 1.04 18.50
C ALA A 102 4.42 0.81 20.02
N LYS A 103 3.33 0.51 20.74
CA LYS A 103 3.39 0.20 22.19
C LYS A 103 4.20 -1.07 22.48
N ILE A 104 4.03 -2.11 21.68
CA ILE A 104 4.82 -3.36 21.76
C ILE A 104 6.31 -3.09 21.51
N LEU A 105 6.64 -2.26 20.51
CA LEU A 105 8.02 -1.87 20.19
C LEU A 105 8.67 -1.05 21.31
N GLU A 106 7.90 -0.22 22.03
CA GLU A 106 8.36 0.49 23.24
C GLU A 106 8.52 -0.42 24.47
N GLY A 107 8.03 -1.66 24.42
CA GLY A 107 8.08 -2.60 25.54
C GLY A 107 7.03 -2.34 26.64
N ARG A 108 5.99 -1.56 26.35
CA ARG A 108 4.87 -1.30 27.28
C ARG A 108 3.79 -2.38 27.15
N GLN A 109 3.07 -2.68 28.24
CA GLN A 109 1.96 -3.63 28.17
C GLN A 109 0.77 -2.99 27.45
N LEU A 110 -0.04 -3.80 26.75
CA LEU A 110 -1.17 -3.29 25.98
C LEU A 110 -2.25 -2.63 26.86
N ASP A 111 -2.33 -3.01 28.14
CA ASP A 111 -3.43 -2.67 29.04
C ASP A 111 -3.12 -1.49 30.01
N ASP A 112 -1.92 -0.91 29.93
CA ASP A 112 -1.51 0.31 30.69
C ASP A 112 -2.09 1.61 30.12
#